data_AF-A0A4V2BT15-F1
#
_entry.id   AF-A0A4V2BT15-F1
#
_cell.length_a   1.000
_cell.length_b   1.000
_cell.length_c   1.000
_cell.angle_alpha   90.00
_cell.angle_beta   90.00
_cell.angle_gamma   90.00
#
_symmetry.space_group_name_H-M   'P 1'
#
loop_
_entity.id
_entity.type
_entity.pdbx_description
1 polymer ?
#
loop_
_entity_poly.entity_id
_entity_poly.type
_entity_poly.pdbx_seq_one_letter_code
_entity_poly.pdbx_strand_id
1 'polypeptide(L)'
;MRGHSGCLHRGGRTTAGRPRRRTEHPQFHVKLEGLGYGFLVPVFFVTSGIQFDVGALFADAETVLRVPMFLAALLLVRGLPALAYRSAGLSRAEIMASGLLQATSLPVIVAATTIGLKLDAIRPANAAALVAAGLLSVVVFPLTALPLLNRSRASASSEPGKDPD
;
A
#
# COMPACT_ATOMS: atom_id res chain seq x y z
N MET A 1 -8.46 73.38 13.61
CA MET A 1 -7.75 73.17 14.90
C MET A 1 -7.55 71.66 15.06
N ARG A 2 -6.43 71.10 14.58
CA ARG A 2 -5.27 70.60 15.35
C ARG A 2 -5.63 69.93 16.70
N GLY A 3 -5.33 68.63 16.80
CA GLY A 3 -5.23 67.86 18.03
C GLY A 3 -4.39 66.61 17.78
N HIS A 4 -3.08 66.73 18.00
CA HIS A 4 -2.10 65.64 18.04
C HIS A 4 -2.22 64.85 19.34
N SER A 5 -2.09 63.52 19.25
CA SER A 5 -1.51 62.60 20.26
C SER A 5 -1.34 61.27 19.51
N GLY A 6 -0.15 60.72 19.22
CA GLY A 6 1.05 60.67 20.03
C GLY A 6 1.01 59.42 20.91
N CYS A 7 1.22 58.24 20.32
CA CYS A 7 1.57 57.04 21.10
C CYS A 7 2.72 56.29 20.42
N LEU A 8 3.77 56.16 21.22
CA LEU A 8 5.11 55.70 20.93
C LEU A 8 5.20 54.18 21.16
N HIS A 9 6.07 53.53 20.36
CA HIS A 9 6.93 52.42 20.76
C HIS A 9 6.36 51.26 21.60
N ARG A 10 6.22 50.08 20.96
CA ARG A 10 6.80 48.86 21.54
C ARG A 10 7.23 47.88 20.47
N GLY A 11 8.55 47.72 20.34
CA GLY A 11 9.16 46.69 19.52
C GLY A 11 8.87 45.31 20.10
N GLY A 12 8.14 44.49 19.35
CA GLY A 12 8.16 43.05 19.48
C GLY A 12 8.96 42.51 18.31
N ARG A 13 10.21 42.10 18.56
CA ARG A 13 10.95 41.26 17.62
C ARG A 13 10.24 39.91 17.59
N THR A 14 9.23 39.77 16.73
CA THR A 14 8.82 38.46 16.25
C THR A 14 10.00 37.91 15.46
N THR A 15 10.71 36.99 16.07
CA THR A 15 11.64 36.08 15.40
C THR A 15 10.84 35.37 14.32
N ALA A 16 10.86 35.95 13.11
CA ALA A 16 10.39 35.30 11.91
C ALA A 16 11.16 33.98 11.80
N GLY A 17 10.49 32.88 12.14
CA GLY A 17 10.96 31.54 11.87
C GLY A 17 11.27 31.50 10.39
N ARG A 18 12.57 31.49 10.05
CA ARG A 18 13.02 31.33 8.67
C ARG A 18 12.27 30.12 8.12
N PRO A 19 11.45 30.24 7.06
CA PRO A 19 11.00 29.06 6.36
C PRO A 19 12.28 28.37 5.89
N ARG A 20 12.56 27.17 6.43
CA ARG A 20 13.60 26.32 5.88
C ARG A 20 13.21 26.11 4.43
N ARG A 21 13.88 26.81 3.51
CA ARG A 21 13.76 26.60 2.08
C ARG A 21 14.24 25.18 1.83
N ARG A 22 13.29 24.24 1.83
CA ARG A 22 13.48 22.90 1.30
C ARG A 22 13.66 23.13 -0.20
N THR A 23 14.89 23.02 -0.69
CA THR A 23 15.21 22.94 -2.12
C THR A 23 14.69 21.60 -2.66
N GLU A 24 13.37 21.42 -2.61
CA GLU A 24 12.69 20.33 -3.27
C GLU A 24 12.65 20.73 -4.75
N HIS A 25 13.67 20.35 -5.53
CA HIS A 25 13.56 20.58 -6.97
C HIS A 25 12.38 19.74 -7.48
N PRO A 26 11.32 20.36 -8.03
CA PRO A 26 10.06 19.66 -8.36
C PRO A 26 10.24 18.48 -9.32
N GLN A 27 11.34 18.48 -10.08
CA GLN A 27 11.67 17.45 -11.06
C GLN A 27 12.39 16.22 -10.48
N PHE A 28 12.94 16.27 -9.26
CA PHE A 28 13.61 15.10 -8.68
C PHE A 28 12.62 13.97 -8.41
N HIS A 29 11.45 14.29 -7.84
CA HIS A 29 10.40 13.30 -7.57
C HIS A 29 9.93 12.59 -8.84
N VAL A 30 9.64 13.36 -9.90
CA VAL A 30 9.21 12.80 -11.19
C VAL A 30 10.29 11.89 -11.81
N LYS A 31 11.58 12.26 -11.70
CA LYS A 31 12.68 11.42 -12.18
C LYS A 31 12.80 10.11 -11.38
N LEU A 32 12.62 10.17 -10.06
CA LEU A 32 12.65 8.99 -9.19
C LEU A 32 11.43 8.08 -9.43
N GLU A 33 10.24 8.64 -9.61
CA GLU A 33 9.03 7.89 -9.97
C GLU A 33 9.18 7.23 -11.33
N GLY A 34 9.72 7.94 -12.32
CA GLY A 34 10.02 7.39 -13.64
C GLY A 34 10.99 6.21 -13.58
N LEU A 35 12.04 6.31 -12.76
CA LEU A 35 12.97 5.20 -12.53
C LEU A 35 12.30 4.03 -11.79
N GLY A 36 11.51 4.33 -10.75
CA GLY A 36 10.81 3.36 -9.92
C GLY A 36 9.81 2.53 -10.73
N TYR A 37 8.82 3.20 -11.32
CA TYR A 37 7.74 2.54 -12.06
C TYR A 37 8.16 2.09 -13.47
N GLY A 38 9.09 2.80 -14.11
CA GLY A 38 9.51 2.52 -15.49
C GLY A 38 10.64 1.48 -15.62
N PHE A 39 11.50 1.33 -14.61
CA PHE A 39 12.66 0.43 -14.68
C PHE A 39 12.72 -0.55 -13.51
N LEU A 40 12.73 -0.07 -12.26
CA LEU A 40 12.99 -0.91 -11.09
C LEU A 40 11.88 -1.93 -10.83
N VAL A 41 10.61 -1.50 -10.88
CA VAL A 41 9.46 -2.40 -10.68
C VAL A 41 9.44 -3.49 -11.75
N PRO A 42 9.49 -3.19 -13.08
CA PRO A 42 9.55 -4.23 -14.11
C PRO A 42 10.71 -5.22 -13.93
N VAL A 43 11.93 -4.74 -13.70
CA VAL A 43 13.11 -5.59 -13.53
C VAL A 43 12.97 -6.49 -12.30
N PHE A 44 12.46 -5.97 -11.19
CA PHE A 44 12.18 -6.75 -9.98
C PHE A 44 11.19 -7.88 -10.26
N PHE A 45 10.08 -7.62 -10.95
CA PHE A 45 9.08 -8.66 -11.24
C PHE A 45 9.61 -9.72 -12.22
N VAL A 46 10.37 -9.32 -13.25
CA VAL A 46 10.99 -10.27 -14.19
C VAL A 46 12.00 -11.16 -13.47
N THR A 47 12.91 -10.58 -12.72
CA THR A 47 13.94 -11.33 -11.97
C THR A 47 13.31 -12.25 -10.92
N SER A 48 12.31 -11.78 -10.18
CA SER A 48 11.56 -12.59 -9.22
C SER A 48 10.84 -13.76 -9.90
N GLY A 49 10.28 -13.53 -11.09
CA GLY A 49 9.62 -14.57 -11.88
C GLY A 49 10.60 -15.64 -12.38
N ILE A 50 11.79 -15.25 -12.83
CA ILE A 50 12.84 -16.20 -13.24
C ILE A 50 13.35 -17.02 -12.05
N GLN A 51 13.47 -16.39 -10.88
CA GLN A 51 13.95 -17.04 -9.65
C GLN A 51 12.87 -17.89 -8.95
N PHE A 52 11.62 -17.86 -9.43
CA PHE A 52 10.54 -18.61 -8.81
C PHE A 52 10.68 -20.11 -9.09
N ASP A 53 10.89 -20.88 -8.02
CA ASP A 53 11.08 -22.33 -8.11
C ASP A 53 9.74 -23.07 -8.22
N VAL A 54 9.24 -23.17 -9.46
CA VAL A 54 8.02 -23.92 -9.79
C VAL A 54 8.20 -25.42 -9.50
N GLY A 55 9.42 -25.95 -9.65
CA GLY A 55 9.72 -27.35 -9.37
C GLY A 55 9.50 -27.69 -7.89
N ALA A 56 10.04 -26.87 -6.99
CA ALA A 56 9.83 -27.03 -5.55
C ALA A 56 8.36 -26.87 -5.12
N LEU A 57 7.58 -26.06 -5.84
CA LEU A 57 6.15 -25.89 -5.57
C LEU A 57 5.35 -27.17 -5.84
N PHE A 58 5.61 -27.81 -6.99
CA PHE A 58 4.86 -28.98 -7.45
C PHE A 58 5.51 -30.32 -7.11
N ALA A 59 6.64 -30.31 -6.39
CA ALA A 59 7.31 -31.53 -5.93
C ALA A 59 6.41 -32.38 -5.03
N ASP A 60 5.60 -31.75 -4.18
CA ASP A 60 4.73 -32.43 -3.21
C ASP A 60 3.35 -31.76 -3.15
N ALA A 61 2.29 -32.58 -3.04
CA ALA A 61 0.92 -32.09 -2.88
C ALA A 61 0.74 -31.21 -1.62
N GLU A 62 1.50 -31.50 -0.57
CA GLU A 62 1.50 -30.70 0.66
C GLU A 62 1.98 -29.27 0.42
N THR A 63 3.00 -29.08 -0.42
CA THR A 63 3.54 -27.76 -0.74
C THR A 63 2.52 -26.91 -1.50
N VAL A 64 1.77 -27.52 -2.42
CA VAL A 64 0.66 -26.86 -3.12
C VAL A 64 -0.44 -26.46 -2.12
N LEU A 65 -0.75 -27.30 -1.14
CA LEU A 65 -1.75 -27.00 -0.10
C LEU A 65 -1.32 -25.88 0.85
N ARG A 66 -0.02 -25.63 1.01
CA ARG A 66 0.49 -24.48 1.76
C ARG A 66 0.19 -23.14 1.08
N VAL A 67 -0.01 -23.12 -0.24
CA VAL A 67 -0.33 -21.89 -0.98
C VAL A 67 -1.62 -21.22 -0.50
N PRO A 68 -2.80 -21.89 -0.48
CA PRO A 68 -4.03 -21.27 0.03
C PRO A 68 -3.93 -20.95 1.52
N MET A 69 -3.18 -21.74 2.31
CA MET A 69 -2.93 -21.45 3.72
C MET A 69 -2.15 -20.14 3.89
N PHE A 70 -1.05 -19.95 3.17
CA PHE A 70 -0.28 -18.70 3.21
C PHE A 70 -1.05 -17.52 2.62
N LEU A 71 -1.85 -17.74 1.58
CA LEU A 71 -2.74 -16.71 1.03
C LEU A 71 -3.75 -16.22 2.08
N ALA A 72 -4.35 -17.15 2.82
CA ALA A 72 -5.24 -16.82 3.93
C ALA A 72 -4.48 -16.09 5.06
N ALA A 73 -3.28 -16.56 5.41
CA ALA A 73 -2.45 -15.90 6.43
C ALA A 73 -2.07 -14.46 6.02
N LEU A 74 -1.72 -14.23 4.75
CA LEU A 74 -1.46 -12.89 4.21
C LEU A 74 -2.69 -12.01 4.32
N LEU A 75 -3.85 -12.52 3.89
CA LEU A 75 -5.11 -11.80 4.00
C LEU A 75 -5.46 -11.46 5.45
N LEU A 76 -5.20 -12.36 6.39
CA LEU A 76 -5.42 -12.09 7.80
C LEU A 76 -4.44 -11.03 8.31
N VAL A 77 -3.13 -11.25 8.19
CA VAL A 77 -2.11 -10.35 8.75
C VAL A 77 -2.18 -8.95 8.15
N ARG A 78 -2.40 -8.85 6.83
CA ARG A 78 -2.39 -7.57 6.10
C ARG A 78 -3.77 -6.96 5.90
N GLY A 79 -4.83 -7.78 5.87
CA GLY A 79 -6.20 -7.33 5.66
C GLY A 79 -6.96 -6.99 6.95
N LEU A 80 -6.69 -7.67 8.08
CA LEU A 80 -7.33 -7.32 9.37
C LEU A 80 -7.11 -5.86 9.79
N PRO A 81 -5.91 -5.25 9.61
CA PRO A 81 -5.68 -3.85 9.94
C PRO A 81 -6.67 -2.88 9.28
N ALA A 82 -7.26 -3.24 8.13
CA ALA A 82 -8.28 -2.42 7.48
C ALA A 82 -9.55 -2.24 8.33
N LEU A 83 -9.84 -3.15 9.27
CA LEU A 83 -10.97 -3.00 10.19
C LEU A 83 -10.83 -1.77 11.11
N ALA A 84 -9.60 -1.29 11.33
CA ALA A 84 -9.37 -0.05 12.05
C ALA A 84 -9.97 1.17 11.32
N TYR A 85 -10.18 1.08 10.01
CA TYR A 85 -10.80 2.14 9.21
C TYR A 85 -12.29 2.30 9.44
N ARG A 86 -12.93 1.46 10.26
CA ARG A 86 -14.33 1.64 10.68
C ARG A 86 -14.57 3.00 11.35
N SER A 87 -13.60 3.51 12.10
CA SER A 87 -13.72 4.82 12.76
C SER A 87 -13.59 6.00 11.79
N ALA A 88 -13.09 5.77 10.57
CA ALA A 88 -12.90 6.81 9.56
C ALA A 88 -14.15 7.03 8.68
N GLY A 89 -15.29 6.39 9.00
CA GLY A 89 -16.56 6.58 8.29
C GLY A 89 -16.68 5.85 6.95
N LEU A 90 -15.75 4.94 6.63
CA LEU A 90 -15.77 4.15 5.39
C LEU A 90 -16.91 3.11 5.40
N SER A 91 -17.48 2.88 4.23
CA SER A 91 -18.49 1.84 4.03
C SER A 91 -17.88 0.44 4.24
N ARG A 92 -18.73 -0.57 4.51
CA ARG A 92 -18.26 -1.96 4.63
C ARG A 92 -17.52 -2.44 3.39
N ALA A 93 -17.97 -2.02 2.20
CA ALA A 93 -17.34 -2.38 0.94
C ALA A 93 -15.95 -1.74 0.80
N GLU A 94 -15.78 -0.49 1.22
CA GLU A 94 -14.49 0.22 1.19
C GLU A 94 -13.49 -0.35 2.19
N ILE A 95 -13.97 -0.76 3.37
CA ILE A 95 -13.15 -1.45 4.38
C ILE A 95 -12.68 -2.80 3.85
N MET A 96 -13.57 -3.59 3.23
CA MET A 96 -13.18 -4.87 2.64
C MET A 96 -12.21 -4.69 1.46
N ALA A 97 -12.49 -3.74 0.57
CA ALA A 97 -11.62 -3.47 -0.57
C ALA A 97 -10.24 -2.96 -0.14
N SER A 98 -10.16 -2.07 0.85
CA SER A 98 -8.87 -1.61 1.40
C SER A 98 -8.12 -2.74 2.09
N GLY A 99 -8.78 -3.68 2.76
CA GLY A 99 -8.14 -4.88 3.32
C GLY A 99 -7.54 -5.79 2.25
N LEU A 100 -8.29 -6.05 1.18
CA LEU A 100 -7.82 -6.84 0.04
C LEU A 100 -6.64 -6.16 -0.68
N LEU A 101 -6.74 -4.86 -0.93
CA LEU A 101 -5.68 -4.09 -1.60
C LEU A 101 -4.42 -3.94 -0.74
N GLN A 102 -4.54 -3.93 0.60
CA GLN A 102 -3.37 -3.94 1.49
C GLN A 102 -2.68 -5.31 1.57
N ALA A 103 -3.42 -6.39 1.31
CA ALA A 103 -2.91 -7.75 1.34
C ALA A 103 -2.10 -8.13 0.08
N THR A 104 -2.00 -7.26 -0.92
CA THR A 104 -1.12 -7.46 -2.09
C THR A 104 0.32 -7.09 -1.76
N SER A 105 1.14 -8.07 -1.39
CA SER A 105 2.50 -7.78 -0.88
C SER A 105 3.61 -8.63 -1.48
N LEU A 106 3.55 -8.93 -2.78
CA LEU A 106 4.55 -9.80 -3.43
C LEU A 106 6.01 -9.33 -3.25
N PRO A 107 6.37 -8.04 -3.47
CA PRO A 107 7.78 -7.66 -3.47
C PRO A 107 8.50 -7.91 -2.14
N VAL A 108 7.82 -7.61 -1.03
CA VAL A 108 8.34 -7.84 0.32
C VAL A 108 8.47 -9.35 0.60
N ILE A 109 7.51 -10.15 0.14
CA ILE A 109 7.55 -11.61 0.30
C ILE A 109 8.77 -12.18 -0.42
N VAL A 110 8.96 -11.85 -1.70
CA VAL A 110 10.09 -12.37 -2.49
C VAL A 110 11.43 -11.96 -1.88
N ALA A 111 11.56 -10.71 -1.42
CA ALA A 111 12.77 -10.25 -0.75
C ALA A 111 13.03 -11.05 0.54
N ALA A 112 12.01 -11.21 1.39
CA ALA A 112 12.12 -11.93 2.65
C ALA A 112 12.43 -13.42 2.44
N THR A 113 11.79 -14.08 1.47
CA THR A 113 12.06 -15.49 1.17
C THR A 113 13.44 -15.69 0.58
N THR A 114 13.90 -14.77 -0.28
CA THR A 114 15.26 -14.81 -0.83
C THR A 114 16.31 -14.71 0.30
N ILE A 115 16.11 -13.79 1.24
CA ILE A 115 16.99 -13.65 2.41
C ILE A 115 16.89 -14.91 3.29
N GLY A 116 15.68 -15.39 3.56
CA GLY A 116 15.45 -16.59 4.36
C GLY A 116 16.14 -17.83 3.80
N LEU A 117 16.10 -18.03 2.49
CA LEU A 117 16.81 -19.13 1.82
C LEU A 117 18.33 -18.98 1.93
N LYS A 118 18.86 -17.77 1.76
CA LYS A 118 20.30 -17.51 1.92
C LYS A 118 20.81 -17.74 3.34
N LEU A 119 19.94 -17.56 4.33
CA LEU A 119 20.23 -17.78 5.75
C LEU A 119 19.90 -19.22 6.20
N ASP A 120 19.45 -20.09 5.30
CA ASP A 120 18.91 -21.43 5.61
C ASP A 120 17.77 -21.41 6.66
N ALA A 121 17.10 -20.28 6.81
CA ALA A 121 16.03 -20.07 7.79
C ALA A 121 14.67 -20.61 7.32
N ILE A 122 14.50 -20.84 6.01
CA ILE A 122 13.29 -21.42 5.43
C ILE A 122 13.64 -22.47 4.37
N ARG A 123 12.79 -23.49 4.25
CA ARG A 123 12.93 -24.53 3.21
C ARG A 123 12.52 -23.99 1.83
N PRO A 124 13.11 -24.47 0.72
CA PRO A 124 12.72 -24.11 -0.65
C PRO A 124 11.22 -24.25 -0.93
N ALA A 125 10.60 -25.33 -0.45
CA ALA A 125 9.15 -25.55 -0.57
C ALA A 125 8.31 -24.44 0.08
N ASN A 126 8.72 -23.94 1.25
CA ASN A 126 8.01 -22.85 1.93
C ASN A 126 8.20 -21.52 1.20
N ALA A 127 9.41 -21.25 0.69
CA ALA A 127 9.68 -20.07 -0.10
C ALA A 127 8.84 -20.07 -1.39
N ALA A 128 8.80 -21.18 -2.11
CA ALA A 128 7.98 -21.34 -3.31
C ALA A 128 6.48 -21.15 -3.00
N ALA A 129 5.97 -21.79 -1.96
CA ALA A 129 4.56 -21.63 -1.57
C ALA A 129 4.21 -20.19 -1.15
N LEU A 130 5.09 -19.49 -0.43
CA LEU A 130 4.90 -18.08 -0.05
C LEU A 130 4.90 -17.15 -1.26
N VAL A 131 5.85 -17.33 -2.19
CA VAL A 131 5.92 -16.53 -3.42
C VAL A 131 4.69 -16.80 -4.31
N ALA A 132 4.27 -18.06 -4.43
CA ALA A 132 3.04 -18.44 -5.14
C ALA A 132 1.80 -17.79 -4.54
N ALA A 133 1.68 -17.79 -3.20
CA ALA A 133 0.60 -17.10 -2.50
C ALA A 133 0.65 -15.59 -2.73
N GLY A 134 1.83 -14.98 -2.71
CA GLY A 134 2.03 -13.58 -3.07
C GLY A 134 1.58 -13.28 -4.50
N LEU A 135 1.91 -14.13 -5.49
CA LEU A 135 1.52 -13.95 -6.88
C LEU A 135 -0.01 -14.03 -7.03
N LEU A 136 -0.63 -15.05 -6.41
CA LEU A 136 -2.09 -15.19 -6.39
C LEU A 136 -2.76 -13.98 -5.73
N SER A 137 -2.21 -13.45 -4.63
CA SER A 137 -2.78 -12.28 -3.95
C SER A 137 -2.85 -11.06 -4.86
N VAL A 138 -1.79 -10.78 -5.63
CA VAL A 138 -1.69 -9.62 -6.53
C VAL A 138 -2.69 -9.70 -7.69
N VAL A 139 -3.14 -10.90 -8.05
CA VAL A 139 -4.17 -11.10 -9.07
C VAL A 139 -5.57 -11.12 -8.45
N VAL A 140 -5.79 -12.01 -7.47
CA VAL A 140 -7.13 -12.30 -6.93
C VAL A 140 -7.69 -11.13 -6.11
N PHE A 141 -6.87 -10.48 -5.28
CA PHE A 141 -7.37 -9.45 -4.37
C PHE A 141 -7.78 -8.16 -5.10
N PRO A 142 -7.02 -7.60 -6.06
CA PRO A 142 -7.48 -6.45 -6.84
C PRO A 142 -8.72 -6.76 -7.68
N LEU A 143 -8.78 -7.93 -8.33
CA LEU A 143 -9.93 -8.33 -9.13
C LEU A 143 -11.22 -8.42 -8.31
N THR A 144 -11.13 -8.76 -7.02
CA THR A 144 -12.27 -8.83 -6.10
C THR A 144 -12.53 -7.49 -5.39
N ALA A 145 -11.51 -6.68 -5.14
CA ALA A 145 -11.64 -5.37 -4.48
C ALA A 145 -12.23 -4.28 -5.39
N LEU A 146 -11.83 -4.23 -6.67
CA LEU A 146 -12.28 -3.18 -7.60
C LEU A 146 -13.81 -3.15 -7.81
N PRO A 147 -14.51 -4.29 -7.99
CA PRO A 147 -15.97 -4.30 -8.04
C PRO A 147 -16.64 -3.81 -6.75
N LEU A 148 -16.07 -4.10 -5.58
CA LEU A 148 -16.59 -3.63 -4.29
C LEU A 148 -16.53 -2.10 -4.18
N LEU A 149 -15.41 -1.51 -4.61
CA LEU A 149 -15.24 -0.05 -4.65
C LEU A 149 -16.22 0.62 -5.63
N ASN A 150 -16.38 0.04 -6.82
CA ASN A 150 -17.30 0.58 -7.83
C ASN A 150 -18.75 0.61 -7.34
N ARG A 151 -19.19 -0.43 -6.62
CA ARG A 151 -20.54 -0.47 -6.02
C ARG A 151 -20.71 0.60 -4.93
N SER A 152 -19.72 0.77 -4.04
CA SER A 152 -19.76 1.80 -2.99
C SER A 152 -19.94 3.20 -3.59
N ARG A 153 -19.19 3.51 -4.65
CA ARG A 153 -19.24 4.80 -5.34
C ARG A 153 -20.59 5.06 -6.01
N ALA A 154 -21.19 4.04 -6.61
CA ALA A 154 -22.51 4.16 -7.24
C ALA A 154 -23.64 4.40 -6.23
N SER A 155 -23.55 3.80 -5.03
CA SER A 155 -24.51 4.06 -3.95
C SER A 155 -24.39 5.50 -3.43
N ALA A 156 -23.18 6.04 -3.29
CA ALA A 156 -22.95 7.42 -2.84
C ALA A 156 -23.45 8.49 -3.83
N SER A 157 -23.41 8.23 -5.14
CA SER A 157 -23.95 9.16 -6.15
C SER A 157 -25.47 9.17 -6.26
N SER A 158 -26.16 8.25 -5.56
CA SER A 158 -27.61 8.06 -5.65
C SER A 158 -28.38 8.74 -4.53
N GLU A 159 -27.73 9.37 -3.54
CA GLU A 159 -28.39 10.22 -2.54
C GLU A 159 -28.56 11.65 -3.12
N PRO A 160 -29.76 12.03 -3.60
CA PRO A 160 -30.03 13.38 -4.06
C PRO A 160 -30.16 14.28 -2.82
N GLY A 161 -29.70 15.52 -2.95
CA GLY A 161 -29.73 16.53 -1.90
C GLY A 161 -31.03 16.50 -1.09
N LYS A 162 -30.89 16.28 0.21
CA LYS A 162 -31.93 16.58 1.18
C LYS A 162 -32.05 18.11 1.20
N ASP A 163 -33.04 18.62 0.49
CA ASP A 163 -33.42 20.04 0.52
C ASP A 163 -33.72 20.43 1.97
N PRO A 164 -33.13 21.51 2.51
CA PRO A 164 -33.52 22.04 3.80
C PRO A 164 -34.83 22.82 3.64
N ASP A 165 -35.93 22.25 4.15
CA ASP A 165 -37.15 23.00 4.51
C ASP A 165 -36.86 23.97 5.68
#